data_AF-A0A1V5T0R0-F1
#
_entry.id   AF-A0A1V5T0R0-F1
#
_cell.length_a   1.000
_cell.length_b   1.000
_cell.length_c   1.000
_cell.angle_alpha   90.00
_cell.angle_beta   90.00
_cell.angle_gamma   90.00
#
_symmetry.space_group_name_H-M   'P 1'
#
loop_
_entity.id
_entity.type
_entity.pdbx_description
1 polymer ?
#
loop_
_entity_poly.entity_id
_entity_poly.type
_entity_poly.pdbx_seq_one_letter_code
_entity_poly.pdbx_strand_id
1 'polypeptide(L)'
;MFRKIFLLTIFCMLASQAAYARIYIPVDQPSDQKFPIAVTDLRGGGTGREISSIIRNDLTLSGYFNVLPTELFRDVAREEGSSDESIRFAYWSAIGAQAMVKGEVESKSGKMTITLRLFDTQSREMLVGKQYKVDKENMRRAVHRFSDEIMEALTGIRGVFNSKITFTAVTGKKTKDVFVMDMDGYKPYAITHNKSITLSSAWSPDGGSLAYTSYHHGNPDIYIARLGQKDQKRITNGQGSNITPAWSPDGGTIAFASSISGSSNIYTMLPSGKKMNRVTTNYNIDISPAWSPGGDQIVFSSERAGGLHLFKMSSNGEDISRLTFVGYQNDMPDWSPIGDKIVFAGRDMGTFDIFIMNPDGSNIQRLTIGTGSNEHPTFSPDGRLITFSSTRDGGAAIYIMRSDGSNQTRISKGNGLLPAWGPKAD
;
A
#
# COMPACT_ATOMS: atom_id res chain seq x y z
N MET A 1 31.27 71.46 -29.14
CA MET A 1 30.52 70.26 -29.60
C MET A 1 30.68 69.19 -28.51
N PHE A 2 29.69 69.08 -27.61
CA PHE A 2 29.73 68.25 -26.40
C PHE A 2 29.47 66.77 -26.75
N ARG A 3 30.32 65.85 -26.29
CA ARG A 3 30.00 64.41 -26.20
C ARG A 3 30.27 63.93 -24.77
N LYS A 4 29.19 63.80 -23.99
CA LYS A 4 29.18 63.13 -22.69
C LYS A 4 29.17 61.62 -22.94
N ILE A 5 30.19 60.91 -22.47
CA ILE A 5 30.20 59.45 -22.38
C ILE A 5 29.67 59.11 -21.00
N PHE A 6 28.49 58.49 -20.94
CA PHE A 6 27.88 57.98 -19.71
C PHE A 6 28.38 56.54 -19.53
N LEU A 7 29.27 56.31 -18.55
CA LEU A 7 29.59 54.96 -18.10
C LEU A 7 28.42 54.46 -17.24
N LEU A 8 27.70 53.47 -17.73
CA LEU A 8 26.67 52.74 -16.98
C LEU A 8 27.36 51.59 -16.23
N THR A 9 27.67 51.78 -14.96
CA THR A 9 28.17 50.71 -14.09
C THR A 9 26.99 49.82 -13.68
N ILE A 10 26.82 48.68 -14.34
CA ILE A 10 25.83 47.66 -13.96
C ILE A 10 26.36 46.94 -12.72
N PHE A 11 25.78 47.24 -11.57
CA PHE A 11 26.03 46.51 -10.32
C PHE A 11 25.15 45.26 -10.32
N CYS A 12 25.67 44.14 -10.82
CA CYS A 12 25.03 42.83 -10.65
C CYS A 12 25.12 42.42 -9.17
N MET A 13 24.08 42.69 -8.39
CA MET A 13 23.86 41.98 -7.13
C MET A 13 23.56 40.52 -7.47
N LEU A 14 24.60 39.67 -7.42
CA LEU A 14 24.43 38.24 -7.27
C LEU A 14 23.82 38.00 -5.89
N ALA A 15 22.49 37.94 -5.83
CA ALA A 15 21.80 37.31 -4.70
C ALA A 15 22.19 35.83 -4.74
N SER A 16 23.23 35.46 -3.98
CA SER A 16 23.50 34.07 -3.66
C SER A 16 22.30 33.57 -2.85
N GLN A 17 21.34 32.92 -3.50
CA GLN A 17 20.43 32.05 -2.77
C GLN A 17 21.31 31.01 -2.11
N ALA A 18 21.39 31.05 -0.78
CA ALA A 18 21.92 29.94 -0.02
C ALA A 18 21.08 28.72 -0.42
N ALA A 19 21.67 27.82 -1.20
CA ALA A 19 21.12 26.50 -1.40
C ALA A 19 21.27 25.78 -0.05
N TYR A 20 20.26 25.95 0.81
CA TYR A 20 20.17 25.17 2.03
C TYR A 20 20.09 23.71 1.61
N ALA A 21 21.10 22.94 2.00
CA ALA A 21 21.09 21.50 1.82
C ALA A 21 19.93 20.93 2.65
N ARG A 22 18.76 20.79 2.02
CA ARG A 22 17.63 20.09 2.62
C ARG A 22 18.00 18.61 2.71
N ILE A 23 17.75 18.00 3.86
CA ILE A 23 17.86 16.54 4.02
C ILE A 23 16.92 15.89 3.01
N TYR A 24 17.48 15.11 2.10
CA TYR A 24 16.74 14.34 1.12
C TYR A 24 17.24 12.90 1.13
N ILE A 25 16.34 11.98 1.44
CA ILE A 25 16.53 10.54 1.39
C ILE A 25 16.20 10.11 -0.05
N PRO A 26 17.17 9.63 -0.84
CA PRO A 26 16.89 9.08 -2.15
C PRO A 26 15.94 7.88 -2.03
N VAL A 27 14.89 7.87 -2.83
CA VAL A 27 13.83 6.85 -2.74
C VAL A 27 14.32 5.48 -3.25
N ASP A 28 15.31 5.52 -4.13
CA ASP A 28 16.05 4.41 -4.71
C ASP A 28 17.27 3.96 -3.88
N GLN A 29 17.47 4.53 -2.68
CA GLN A 29 18.58 4.13 -1.81
C GLN A 29 18.49 2.63 -1.44
N PRO A 30 19.65 1.96 -1.23
CA PRO A 30 19.66 0.57 -0.78
C PRO A 30 18.88 0.38 0.53
N SER A 31 18.14 -0.74 0.64
CA SER A 31 17.31 -1.06 1.81
C SER A 31 18.06 -1.10 3.14
N ASP A 32 19.38 -1.34 3.10
CA ASP A 32 20.24 -1.41 4.27
C ASP A 32 20.69 -0.03 4.78
N GLN A 33 20.54 1.02 3.95
CA GLN A 33 20.84 2.40 4.32
C GLN A 33 19.57 3.10 4.81
N LYS A 34 19.16 2.78 6.04
CA LYS A 34 18.00 3.40 6.69
C LYS A 34 18.34 4.72 7.35
N PHE A 35 17.48 5.73 7.18
CA PHE A 35 17.65 7.06 7.75
C PHE A 35 17.37 7.07 9.27
N PRO A 36 18.34 7.41 10.13
CA PRO A 36 18.14 7.41 11.58
C PRO A 36 17.20 8.52 12.04
N ILE A 37 16.09 8.16 12.68
CA ILE A 37 15.10 9.10 13.21
C ILE A 37 14.72 8.74 14.65
N ALA A 38 14.70 9.74 15.52
CA ALA A 38 14.18 9.59 16.87
C ALA A 38 12.71 10.00 16.93
N VAL A 39 11.83 9.15 17.46
CA VAL A 39 10.44 9.53 17.75
C VAL A 39 10.25 9.49 19.25
N THR A 40 10.16 10.66 19.87
CA THR A 40 9.98 10.78 21.32
C THR A 40 8.62 10.31 21.76
N ASP A 41 8.52 9.87 23.02
CA ASP A 41 7.21 9.72 23.65
C ASP A 41 6.62 11.12 23.87
N LEU A 42 5.56 11.43 23.13
CA LEU A 42 4.85 12.69 23.23
C LEU A 42 4.37 12.95 24.66
N ARG A 43 4.36 14.24 25.04
CA ARG A 43 3.70 14.71 26.26
C ARG A 43 2.19 14.46 26.19
N GLY A 44 1.53 14.32 27.34
CA GLY A 44 0.10 13.95 27.42
C GLY A 44 -0.18 12.51 27.86
N GLY A 45 0.76 11.89 28.58
CA GLY A 45 0.54 10.60 29.25
C GLY A 45 0.41 9.42 28.29
N GLY A 46 -0.56 8.53 28.56
CA GLY A 46 -0.79 7.31 27.76
C GLY A 46 -1.15 7.61 26.30
N THR A 47 -1.95 8.66 26.06
CA THR A 47 -2.34 9.08 24.71
C THR A 47 -1.14 9.56 23.90
N GLY A 48 -0.23 10.32 24.52
CA GLY A 48 1.02 10.74 23.86
C GLY A 48 1.87 9.54 23.42
N ARG A 49 2.04 8.54 24.30
CA ARG A 49 2.75 7.29 23.97
C ARG A 49 2.08 6.50 22.84
N GLU A 50 0.75 6.44 22.82
CA GLU A 50 0.00 5.79 21.75
C GLU A 50 0.22 6.47 20.39
N ILE A 51 0.14 7.81 20.34
CA ILE A 51 0.44 8.60 19.14
C ILE A 51 1.86 8.34 18.65
N SER A 52 2.83 8.36 19.58
CA SER A 52 4.24 8.11 19.27
C SER A 52 4.46 6.72 18.68
N SER A 53 3.76 5.71 19.23
CA SER A 53 3.82 4.35 18.73
C SER A 53 3.29 4.20 17.30
N ILE A 54 2.24 4.95 16.93
CA ILE A 54 1.70 4.94 15.57
C ILE A 54 2.74 5.49 14.59
N ILE A 55 3.33 6.65 14.90
CA ILE A 55 4.38 7.26 14.06
C ILE A 55 5.57 6.30 13.91
N ARG A 56 6.04 5.69 15.02
CA ARG A 56 7.14 4.72 14.96
C ARG A 56 6.81 3.53 14.05
N ASN A 57 5.58 3.01 14.14
CA ASN A 57 5.14 1.88 13.33
C ASN A 57 5.07 2.24 11.84
N ASP A 58 4.47 3.38 11.50
CA ASP A 58 4.38 3.88 10.12
C ASP A 58 5.78 4.02 9.49
N LEU A 59 6.70 4.70 10.18
CA LEU A 59 8.06 4.90 9.70
C LEU A 59 8.82 3.58 9.57
N THR A 60 8.61 2.64 10.48
CA THR A 60 9.21 1.29 10.40
C THR A 60 8.67 0.51 9.19
N LEU A 61 7.35 0.52 8.96
CA LEU A 61 6.71 -0.19 7.85
C LEU A 61 7.11 0.39 6.48
N SER A 62 7.40 1.68 6.40
CA SER A 62 7.91 2.32 5.17
C SER A 62 9.27 1.75 4.71
N GLY A 63 10.05 1.22 5.65
CA GLY A 63 11.39 0.68 5.41
C GLY A 63 12.48 1.72 5.15
N TYR A 64 12.17 3.02 5.07
CA TYR A 64 13.17 4.09 4.87
C TYR A 64 13.90 4.47 6.15
N PHE A 65 13.32 4.20 7.31
CA PHE A 65 13.78 4.75 8.57
C PHE A 65 14.33 3.69 9.52
N ASN A 66 15.41 4.06 10.19
CA ASN A 66 15.89 3.39 11.38
C ASN A 66 15.35 4.17 12.59
N VAL A 67 14.22 3.71 13.13
CA VAL A 67 13.62 4.34 14.31
C VAL A 67 14.46 3.98 15.54
N LEU A 68 15.10 5.00 16.13
CA LEU A 68 16.02 4.79 17.24
C LEU A 68 15.30 4.31 18.52
N PRO A 69 15.91 3.38 19.29
CA PRO A 69 15.36 2.92 20.57
C PRO A 69 15.15 4.07 21.55
N THR A 70 13.97 4.13 22.18
CA THR A 70 13.59 5.24 23.09
C THR A 70 14.49 5.37 24.31
N GLU A 71 15.13 4.28 24.71
CA GLU A 71 16.01 4.09 25.84
C GLU A 71 17.27 4.95 25.70
N LEU A 72 17.66 5.25 24.46
CA LEU A 72 18.81 6.11 24.17
C LEU A 72 18.57 7.57 24.56
N PHE A 73 17.31 8.01 24.63
CA PHE A 73 16.97 9.44 24.74
C PHE A 73 15.80 9.76 25.69
N ARG A 74 15.23 8.77 26.37
CA ARG A 74 14.00 8.92 27.17
C ARG A 74 14.10 10.03 28.23
N ASP A 75 15.21 10.07 28.97
CA ASP A 75 15.37 11.03 30.06
C ASP A 75 15.58 12.43 29.52
N VAL A 76 16.43 12.57 28.50
CA VAL A 76 16.63 13.84 27.79
C VAL A 76 15.32 14.37 27.19
N ALA A 77 14.54 13.52 26.53
CA ALA A 77 13.28 13.91 25.93
C ALA A 77 12.22 14.35 26.96
N ARG A 78 12.28 13.86 28.20
CA ARG A 78 11.36 14.24 29.29
C ARG A 78 11.69 15.63 29.86
N GLU A 79 12.99 15.89 30.04
CA GLU A 79 13.50 17.17 30.53
C GLU A 79 13.25 18.29 29.53
N GLU A 80 13.44 17.99 28.24
CA GLU A 80 13.20 18.96 27.18
C GLU A 80 11.70 19.25 26.96
N GLY A 81 11.41 20.46 26.51
CA GLY A 81 10.09 20.84 26.01
C GLY A 81 9.82 20.30 24.60
N SER A 82 8.62 20.60 24.10
CA SER A 82 8.21 20.32 22.73
C SER A 82 8.54 21.46 21.75
N SER A 83 9.12 22.57 22.25
CA SER A 83 9.50 23.77 21.51
C SER A 83 11.03 23.94 21.37
N ASP A 84 11.42 24.59 20.28
CA ASP A 84 12.78 24.69 19.74
C ASP A 84 13.82 25.18 20.77
N GLU A 85 13.48 26.16 21.59
CA GLU A 85 14.40 26.81 22.54
C GLU A 85 14.96 25.85 23.62
N SER A 86 14.26 24.76 23.90
CA SER A 86 14.63 23.81 24.96
C SER A 86 15.37 22.57 24.44
N ILE A 87 15.55 22.43 23.12
CA ILE A 87 16.06 21.21 22.49
C ILE A 87 17.58 21.21 22.47
N ARG A 88 18.21 20.18 23.06
CA ARG A 88 19.66 19.98 23.02
C ARG A 88 20.06 19.26 21.72
N PHE A 89 20.01 19.95 20.59
CA PHE A 89 20.33 19.40 19.26
C PHE A 89 21.65 18.61 19.20
N ALA A 90 22.69 19.09 19.88
CA ALA A 90 23.99 18.41 19.95
C ALA A 90 23.90 16.99 20.53
N TYR A 91 23.03 16.77 21.50
CA TYR A 91 22.79 15.43 22.07
C TYR A 91 22.14 14.50 21.04
N TRP A 92 21.10 14.99 20.35
CA TRP A 92 20.39 14.23 19.32
C TRP A 92 21.31 13.80 18.18
N SER A 93 22.15 14.72 17.69
CA SER A 93 23.19 14.38 16.70
C SER A 93 24.21 13.39 17.24
N ALA A 94 24.62 13.51 18.52
CA ALA A 94 25.60 12.62 19.13
C ALA A 94 25.12 11.17 19.28
N ILE A 95 23.83 10.95 19.51
CA ILE A 95 23.23 9.60 19.51
C ILE A 95 22.89 9.08 18.10
N GLY A 96 23.28 9.82 17.06
CA GLY A 96 23.10 9.45 15.66
C GLY A 96 21.72 9.75 15.08
N ALA A 97 20.84 10.46 15.79
CA ALA A 97 19.57 10.88 15.21
C ALA A 97 19.83 11.97 14.16
N GLN A 98 19.38 11.77 12.92
CA GLN A 98 19.48 12.77 11.85
C GLN A 98 18.20 13.62 11.74
N ALA A 99 17.06 13.07 12.15
CA ALA A 99 15.85 13.82 12.44
C ALA A 99 15.24 13.40 13.78
N MET A 100 14.40 14.25 14.34
CA MET A 100 13.61 13.91 15.53
C MET A 100 12.16 14.39 15.44
N VAL A 101 11.25 13.59 16.00
CA VAL A 101 9.84 13.92 16.18
C VAL A 101 9.57 14.20 17.65
N LYS A 102 9.02 15.39 17.92
CA LYS A 102 8.54 15.80 19.25
C LYS A 102 7.10 16.30 19.16
N GLY A 103 6.41 16.28 20.28
CA GLY A 103 5.04 16.77 20.32
C GLY A 103 4.37 16.63 21.67
N GLU A 104 3.11 17.01 21.70
CA GLU A 104 2.26 16.96 22.88
C GLU A 104 0.81 16.76 22.47
N VAL A 105 0.04 16.13 23.35
CA VAL A 105 -1.41 16.03 23.23
C VAL A 105 -2.08 16.57 24.49
N GLU A 106 -3.04 17.47 24.28
CA GLU A 106 -3.91 17.99 25.31
C GLU A 106 -5.33 17.48 25.08
N SER A 107 -5.92 16.87 26.10
CA SER A 107 -7.28 16.33 26.05
C SER A 107 -8.23 17.20 26.87
N LYS A 108 -9.28 17.75 26.25
CA LYS A 108 -10.32 18.54 26.91
C LYS A 108 -11.69 18.17 26.37
N SER A 109 -12.60 17.77 27.27
CA SER A 109 -14.01 17.49 26.95
C SER A 109 -14.21 16.54 25.75
N GLY A 110 -13.43 15.45 25.68
CA GLY A 110 -13.51 14.46 24.60
C GLY A 110 -12.84 14.85 23.28
N LYS A 111 -12.31 16.07 23.17
CA LYS A 111 -11.48 16.53 22.05
C LYS A 111 -10.01 16.56 22.46
N MET A 112 -9.15 16.25 21.51
CA MET A 112 -7.70 16.26 21.65
C MET A 112 -7.10 17.31 20.71
N THR A 113 -6.17 18.09 21.23
CA THR A 113 -5.29 18.93 20.43
C THR A 113 -3.93 18.26 20.39
N ILE A 114 -3.54 17.77 19.22
CA ILE A 114 -2.28 17.06 18.99
C ILE A 114 -1.35 18.03 18.26
N THR A 115 -0.24 18.41 18.89
CA THR A 115 0.80 19.23 18.27
C THR A 115 2.01 18.34 17.99
N LEU A 116 2.44 18.29 16.73
CA LEU A 116 3.50 17.41 16.24
C LEU A 116 4.52 18.24 15.46
N ARG A 117 5.81 17.96 15.69
CA ARG A 117 6.93 18.66 15.05
C ARG A 117 8.01 17.67 14.62
N LEU A 118 8.54 17.89 13.42
CA LEU A 118 9.70 17.22 12.87
C LEU A 118 10.85 18.22 12.80
N PHE A 119 12.01 17.84 13.33
CA PHE A 119 13.23 18.64 13.31
C PHE A 119 14.35 17.90 12.59
N ASP A 120 15.16 18.67 11.86
CA ASP A 120 16.50 18.27 11.44
C ASP A 120 17.47 18.51 12.60
N THR A 121 18.20 17.47 13.00
CA THR A 121 19.12 17.59 14.14
C THR A 121 20.41 18.34 13.81
N GLN A 122 20.84 18.31 12.54
CA GLN A 122 22.08 18.90 12.07
C GLN A 122 21.91 20.39 11.79
N SER A 123 20.92 20.77 10.97
CA SER A 123 20.63 22.17 10.67
C SER A 123 19.92 22.90 11.81
N ARG A 124 19.35 22.14 12.76
CA ARG A 124 18.57 22.65 13.90
C ARG A 124 17.29 23.37 13.48
N GLU A 125 16.75 22.99 12.33
CA GLU A 125 15.53 23.58 11.79
C GLU A 125 14.32 22.69 12.03
N MET A 126 13.17 23.32 12.26
CA MET A 126 11.88 22.64 12.22
C MET A 126 11.48 22.45 10.75
N LEU A 127 11.44 21.20 10.30
CA LEU A 127 11.04 20.85 8.93
C LEU A 127 9.52 20.85 8.76
N VAL A 128 8.79 20.35 9.77
CA VAL A 128 7.33 20.26 9.76
C VAL A 128 6.78 20.57 11.15
N GLY A 129 5.73 21.39 11.23
CA GLY A 129 4.98 21.62 12.45
C GLY A 129 3.48 21.65 12.18
N LYS A 130 2.71 20.81 12.88
CA LYS A 130 1.26 20.71 12.73
C LYS A 130 0.53 20.68 14.05
N GLN A 131 -0.70 21.17 14.02
CA GLN A 131 -1.66 21.02 15.10
C GLN A 131 -2.96 20.44 14.55
N TYR A 132 -3.44 19.36 15.16
CA TYR A 132 -4.71 18.71 14.81
C TYR A 132 -5.67 18.79 15.99
N LYS A 133 -6.92 19.17 15.72
CA LYS A 133 -8.02 19.14 16.69
C LYS A 133 -8.98 18.02 16.31
N VAL A 134 -8.95 16.92 17.05
CA VAL A 134 -9.65 15.67 16.71
C VAL A 134 -10.29 15.04 17.93
N ASP A 135 -11.29 14.18 17.72
CA ASP A 135 -11.76 13.26 18.74
C ASP A 135 -10.89 11.98 18.76
N LYS A 136 -11.24 11.04 19.64
CA LYS A 136 -10.53 9.76 19.77
C LYS A 136 -10.64 8.89 18.52
N GLU A 137 -11.74 8.96 17.79
CA GLU A 137 -11.98 8.13 16.60
C GLU A 137 -11.14 8.58 15.40
N ASN A 138 -10.90 9.89 15.28
CA ASN A 138 -10.13 10.50 14.19
C ASN A 138 -8.64 10.71 14.54
N MET A 139 -8.23 10.39 15.77
CA MET A 139 -6.84 10.50 16.23
C MET A 139 -5.85 9.80 15.31
N ARG A 140 -6.10 8.51 15.00
CA ARG A 140 -5.18 7.71 14.17
C ARG A 140 -4.99 8.31 12.79
N ARG A 141 -6.08 8.74 12.14
CA ARG A 141 -6.04 9.36 10.81
C ARG A 141 -5.16 10.62 10.80
N ALA A 142 -5.30 11.47 11.82
CA ALA A 142 -4.47 12.66 11.96
C ALA A 142 -2.99 12.32 12.15
N VAL A 143 -2.69 11.27 12.93
CA VAL A 143 -1.32 10.84 13.17
C VAL A 143 -0.68 10.21 11.92
N HIS A 144 -1.40 9.34 11.20
CA HIS A 144 -0.94 8.80 9.91
C HIS A 144 -0.70 9.92 8.88
N ARG A 145 -1.54 10.97 8.89
CA ARG A 145 -1.31 12.15 8.03
C ARG A 145 -0.01 12.87 8.39
N PHE A 146 0.32 12.97 9.67
CA PHE A 146 1.62 13.53 10.07
C PHE A 146 2.79 12.61 9.65
N SER A 147 2.64 11.29 9.74
CA SER A 147 3.63 10.35 9.19
C SER A 147 3.81 10.54 7.66
N ASP A 148 2.72 10.79 6.93
CA ASP A 148 2.76 11.08 5.49
C ASP A 148 3.57 12.36 5.21
N GLU A 149 3.43 13.38 6.07
CA GLU A 149 4.19 14.63 6.00
C GLU A 149 5.67 14.46 6.36
N ILE A 150 6.02 13.59 7.31
CA ILE A 150 7.42 13.22 7.59
C ILE A 150 8.04 12.58 6.35
N MET A 151 7.34 11.62 5.74
CA MET A 151 7.76 10.98 4.49
C MET A 151 7.99 12.01 3.39
N GLU A 152 7.03 12.91 3.17
CA GLU A 152 7.13 13.95 2.14
C GLU A 152 8.31 14.90 2.40
N ALA A 153 8.49 15.36 3.64
CA ALA A 153 9.56 16.28 4.00
C ALA A 153 10.97 15.68 3.83
N LEU A 154 11.13 14.38 4.12
CA LEU A 154 12.44 13.72 4.11
C LEU A 154 12.74 12.98 2.81
N THR A 155 11.74 12.57 2.04
CA THR A 155 11.92 11.76 0.80
C THR A 155 11.38 12.45 -0.46
N GLY A 156 10.66 13.57 -0.30
CA GLY A 156 9.93 14.23 -1.39
C GLY A 156 8.69 13.48 -1.86
N ILE A 157 8.37 12.31 -1.28
CA ILE A 157 7.20 11.52 -1.64
C ILE A 157 6.35 11.25 -0.41
N ARG A 158 5.10 11.69 -0.47
CA ARG A 158 4.11 11.47 0.57
C ARG A 158 3.84 9.98 0.83
N GLY A 159 3.61 9.61 2.10
CA GLY A 159 3.28 8.25 2.51
C GLY A 159 1.88 7.76 2.07
N VAL A 160 1.59 6.50 2.40
CA VAL A 160 0.30 5.82 2.19
C VAL A 160 -0.32 5.38 3.52
N PHE A 161 0.03 6.01 4.65
CA PHE A 161 -0.29 5.48 5.98
C PHE A 161 -1.78 5.49 6.33
N ASN A 162 -2.58 6.31 5.63
CA ASN A 162 -4.04 6.32 5.77
C ASN A 162 -4.77 5.28 4.90
N SER A 163 -4.06 4.57 4.03
CA SER A 163 -4.66 3.56 3.17
C SER A 163 -5.16 2.33 3.95
N LYS A 164 -5.97 1.51 3.30
CA LYS A 164 -6.59 0.33 3.89
C LYS A 164 -6.22 -0.92 3.12
N ILE A 165 -6.25 -2.05 3.80
CA ILE A 165 -6.04 -3.37 3.20
C ILE A 165 -7.28 -4.21 3.51
N THR A 166 -7.88 -4.79 2.47
CA THR A 166 -8.83 -5.88 2.66
C THR A 166 -8.10 -7.21 2.68
N PHE A 167 -8.68 -8.19 3.34
CA PHE A 167 -8.19 -9.57 3.33
C PHE A 167 -9.34 -10.52 3.65
N THR A 168 -9.23 -11.77 3.22
CA THR A 168 -10.14 -12.82 3.64
C THR A 168 -9.66 -13.47 4.92
N ALA A 169 -10.58 -13.69 5.87
CA ALA A 169 -10.30 -14.51 7.05
C ALA A 169 -11.37 -15.57 7.31
N VAL A 170 -10.93 -16.67 7.93
CA VAL A 170 -11.82 -17.75 8.38
C VAL A 170 -12.58 -17.29 9.63
N THR A 171 -13.91 -17.26 9.57
CA THR A 171 -14.78 -16.79 10.66
C THR A 171 -15.55 -17.91 11.38
N GLY A 172 -15.48 -19.14 10.85
CA GLY A 172 -16.15 -20.31 11.39
C GLY A 172 -15.62 -21.59 10.73
N LYS A 173 -16.23 -22.75 11.03
CA LYS A 173 -15.73 -24.06 10.54
C LYS A 173 -15.62 -24.16 9.01
N LYS A 174 -16.47 -23.43 8.27
CA LYS A 174 -16.52 -23.43 6.79
C LYS A 174 -16.82 -22.05 6.19
N THR A 175 -16.77 -20.99 6.98
CA THR A 175 -17.13 -19.63 6.52
C THR A 175 -15.89 -18.76 6.41
N LYS A 176 -15.87 -17.93 5.37
CA LYS A 176 -14.82 -16.97 5.12
C LYS A 176 -15.46 -15.63 4.80
N ASP A 177 -15.02 -14.59 5.47
CA ASP A 177 -15.50 -13.23 5.25
C ASP A 177 -14.36 -12.32 4.81
N VAL A 178 -14.71 -11.26 4.08
CA VAL A 178 -13.78 -10.19 3.74
C VAL A 178 -13.76 -9.20 4.90
N PHE A 179 -12.56 -8.96 5.41
CA PHE A 179 -12.25 -7.96 6.42
C PHE A 179 -11.54 -6.79 5.77
N VAL A 180 -11.57 -5.65 6.45
CA VAL A 180 -10.72 -4.50 6.17
C VAL A 180 -10.01 -4.07 7.44
N MET A 181 -8.78 -3.60 7.29
CA MET A 181 -7.95 -3.02 8.33
C MET A 181 -7.25 -1.77 7.80
N ASP A 182 -6.74 -0.94 8.70
CA ASP A 182 -5.75 0.09 8.32
C ASP A 182 -4.48 -0.63 7.80
N MET A 183 -3.68 0.03 6.96
CA MET A 183 -2.49 -0.60 6.34
C MET A 183 -1.53 -1.22 7.37
N ASP A 184 -1.52 -0.71 8.59
CA ASP A 184 -0.67 -1.14 9.68
C ASP A 184 -1.24 -2.31 10.51
N GLY A 185 -2.37 -2.88 10.09
CA GLY A 185 -3.03 -4.00 10.74
C GLY A 185 -4.02 -3.62 11.84
N TYR A 186 -4.22 -2.33 12.10
CA TYR A 186 -5.12 -1.87 13.15
C TYR A 186 -6.60 -2.04 12.79
N LYS A 187 -7.40 -2.31 13.84
CA LYS A 187 -8.88 -2.41 13.82
C LYS A 187 -9.43 -3.22 12.63
N PRO A 188 -9.06 -4.51 12.46
CA PRO A 188 -9.70 -5.34 11.47
C PRO A 188 -11.19 -5.50 11.79
N TYR A 189 -12.06 -5.26 10.81
CA TYR A 189 -13.50 -5.52 10.92
C TYR A 189 -14.02 -6.18 9.64
N ALA A 190 -15.01 -7.05 9.79
CA ALA A 190 -15.63 -7.74 8.67
C ALA A 190 -16.57 -6.79 7.90
N ILE A 191 -16.49 -6.83 6.58
CA ILE A 191 -17.40 -6.14 5.65
C ILE A 191 -18.53 -7.08 5.23
N THR A 192 -18.26 -8.38 5.17
CA THR A 192 -19.26 -9.41 4.83
C THR A 192 -19.63 -10.25 6.05
N HIS A 193 -20.88 -10.69 6.09
CA HIS A 193 -21.42 -11.54 7.17
C HIS A 193 -22.42 -12.55 6.61
N ASN A 194 -22.02 -13.19 5.53
CA ASN A 194 -22.97 -13.89 4.66
C ASN A 194 -23.11 -15.38 5.01
N LYS A 195 -22.43 -15.83 6.08
CA LYS A 195 -22.35 -17.25 6.48
C LYS A 195 -21.98 -18.19 5.32
N SER A 196 -21.18 -17.67 4.38
CA SER A 196 -20.72 -18.36 3.18
C SER A 196 -19.22 -18.14 2.99
N ILE A 197 -18.68 -18.65 1.89
CA ILE A 197 -17.30 -18.40 1.48
C ILE A 197 -17.28 -17.10 0.66
N THR A 198 -16.50 -16.12 1.12
CA THR A 198 -16.29 -14.83 0.46
C THR A 198 -14.80 -14.57 0.31
N LEU A 199 -14.34 -14.34 -0.93
CA LEU A 199 -12.93 -14.35 -1.33
C LEU A 199 -12.63 -13.24 -2.36
N SER A 200 -11.33 -12.97 -2.56
CA SER A 200 -10.78 -12.21 -3.70
C SER A 200 -11.46 -10.86 -3.90
N SER A 201 -11.29 -9.96 -2.93
CA SER A 201 -11.82 -8.60 -3.01
C SER A 201 -10.96 -7.70 -3.89
N ALA A 202 -11.58 -6.79 -4.63
CA ALA A 202 -10.94 -5.72 -5.37
C ALA A 202 -11.61 -4.38 -5.09
N TRP A 203 -10.79 -3.37 -4.81
CA TRP A 203 -11.24 -2.01 -4.54
C TRP A 203 -11.68 -1.29 -5.82
N SER A 204 -12.77 -0.53 -5.73
CA SER A 204 -13.00 0.52 -6.72
C SER A 204 -11.92 1.60 -6.60
N PRO A 205 -11.56 2.30 -7.70
CA PRO A 205 -10.47 3.28 -7.68
C PRO A 205 -10.70 4.45 -6.71
N ASP A 206 -11.97 4.76 -6.41
CA ASP A 206 -12.37 5.78 -5.45
C ASP A 206 -12.35 5.31 -3.98
N GLY A 207 -12.12 4.01 -3.73
CA GLY A 207 -12.12 3.41 -2.41
C GLY A 207 -13.50 3.28 -1.76
N GLY A 208 -14.58 3.63 -2.46
CA GLY A 208 -15.93 3.61 -1.90
C GLY A 208 -16.60 2.23 -1.92
N SER A 209 -16.13 1.34 -2.79
CA SER A 209 -16.74 0.03 -3.04
C SER A 209 -15.72 -1.09 -3.14
N LEU A 210 -16.19 -2.31 -2.89
CA LEU A 210 -15.42 -3.55 -3.05
C LEU A 210 -16.21 -4.51 -3.93
N ALA A 211 -15.60 -4.97 -5.01
CA ALA A 211 -16.05 -6.16 -5.71
C ALA A 211 -15.44 -7.39 -5.04
N TYR A 212 -16.17 -8.50 -4.94
CA TYR A 212 -15.64 -9.74 -4.37
C TYR A 212 -16.41 -10.95 -4.87
N THR A 213 -15.81 -12.13 -4.73
CA THR A 213 -16.43 -13.42 -5.05
C THR A 213 -17.15 -13.95 -3.81
N SER A 214 -18.40 -14.40 -3.94
CA SER A 214 -19.13 -15.06 -2.84
C SER A 214 -19.93 -16.27 -3.32
N TYR A 215 -19.94 -17.31 -2.49
CA TYR A 215 -20.71 -18.55 -2.69
C TYR A 215 -22.08 -18.49 -1.99
N HIS A 216 -22.58 -17.30 -1.64
CA HIS A 216 -23.79 -17.13 -0.83
C HIS A 216 -25.02 -17.85 -1.40
N HIS A 217 -25.11 -17.99 -2.74
CA HIS A 217 -26.19 -18.72 -3.41
C HIS A 217 -25.74 -20.07 -4.00
N GLY A 218 -24.70 -20.69 -3.44
CA GLY A 218 -24.19 -22.00 -3.88
C GLY A 218 -23.31 -21.99 -5.13
N ASN A 219 -23.38 -20.93 -5.94
CA ASN A 219 -22.47 -20.66 -7.06
C ASN A 219 -21.54 -19.49 -6.70
N PRO A 220 -20.25 -19.50 -7.08
CA PRO A 220 -19.40 -18.33 -6.93
C PRO A 220 -19.83 -17.25 -7.91
N ASP A 221 -20.27 -16.13 -7.35
CA ASP A 221 -20.69 -14.96 -8.08
C ASP A 221 -19.99 -13.71 -7.58
N ILE A 222 -19.98 -12.68 -8.42
CA ILE A 222 -19.42 -11.39 -8.09
C ILE A 222 -20.48 -10.52 -7.43
N TYR A 223 -20.09 -9.90 -6.34
CA TYR A 223 -20.86 -8.97 -5.56
C TYR A 223 -20.12 -7.65 -5.45
N ILE A 224 -20.86 -6.56 -5.23
CA ILE A 224 -20.33 -5.27 -4.83
C ILE A 224 -20.90 -4.89 -3.45
N ALA A 225 -20.02 -4.55 -2.52
CA ALA A 225 -20.36 -3.91 -1.25
C ALA A 225 -19.87 -2.46 -1.26
N ARG A 226 -20.66 -1.55 -0.71
CA ARG A 226 -20.21 -0.18 -0.43
C ARG A 226 -19.71 -0.08 1.00
N LEU A 227 -18.58 0.58 1.20
CA LEU A 227 -18.06 0.79 2.56
C LEU A 227 -19.05 1.59 3.41
N GLY A 228 -19.29 1.12 4.63
CA GLY A 228 -20.23 1.73 5.58
C GLY A 228 -21.70 1.42 5.31
N GLN A 229 -22.04 0.71 4.23
CA GLN A 229 -23.40 0.25 3.95
C GLN A 229 -23.56 -1.24 4.25
N LYS A 230 -24.76 -1.63 4.68
CA LYS A 230 -25.07 -3.05 4.94
C LYS A 230 -25.42 -3.81 3.67
N ASP A 231 -25.95 -3.10 2.67
CA ASP A 231 -26.47 -3.74 1.47
C ASP A 231 -25.33 -4.13 0.52
N GLN A 232 -25.48 -5.33 -0.04
CA GLN A 232 -24.55 -5.91 -1.00
C GLN A 232 -25.33 -6.25 -2.26
N LYS A 233 -24.78 -5.91 -3.41
CA LYS A 233 -25.42 -6.17 -4.71
C LYS A 233 -24.72 -7.32 -5.41
N ARG A 234 -25.45 -8.40 -5.69
CA ARG A 234 -25.01 -9.44 -6.61
C ARG A 234 -25.05 -8.89 -8.04
N ILE A 235 -23.95 -8.98 -8.78
CA ILE A 235 -23.84 -8.43 -10.15
C ILE A 235 -23.66 -9.50 -11.23
N THR A 236 -23.33 -10.75 -10.85
CA THR A 236 -23.43 -11.91 -11.75
C THR A 236 -24.46 -12.89 -11.21
N ASN A 237 -25.30 -13.42 -12.10
CA ASN A 237 -26.30 -14.43 -11.78
C ASN A 237 -26.50 -15.38 -12.97
N GLY A 238 -25.90 -16.56 -12.93
CA GLY A 238 -26.01 -17.49 -14.04
C GLY A 238 -25.25 -18.78 -13.84
N GLN A 239 -25.20 -19.58 -14.89
CA GLN A 239 -24.36 -20.78 -14.94
C GLN A 239 -22.88 -20.39 -15.01
N GLY A 240 -22.03 -21.28 -14.51
CA GLY A 240 -20.59 -21.07 -14.47
C GLY A 240 -20.12 -20.26 -13.26
N SER A 241 -18.85 -20.46 -12.93
CA SER A 241 -18.20 -19.78 -11.82
C SER A 241 -17.74 -18.40 -12.25
N ASN A 242 -18.04 -17.36 -11.46
CA ASN A 242 -17.58 -15.99 -11.68
C ASN A 242 -16.67 -15.57 -10.53
N ILE A 243 -15.37 -15.39 -10.80
CA ILE A 243 -14.33 -15.23 -9.78
C ILE A 243 -13.33 -14.12 -10.14
N THR A 244 -12.49 -13.77 -9.15
CA THR A 244 -11.34 -12.85 -9.30
C THR A 244 -11.69 -11.54 -10.02
N PRO A 245 -12.62 -10.73 -9.47
CA PRO A 245 -12.95 -9.43 -10.04
C PRO A 245 -11.77 -8.46 -9.92
N ALA A 246 -11.60 -7.57 -10.90
CA ALA A 246 -10.65 -6.46 -10.89
C ALA A 246 -11.29 -5.22 -11.53
N TRP A 247 -11.23 -4.09 -10.83
CA TRP A 247 -11.74 -2.81 -11.33
C TRP A 247 -10.77 -2.17 -12.31
N SER A 248 -11.29 -1.58 -13.39
CA SER A 248 -10.52 -0.69 -14.23
C SER A 248 -10.15 0.59 -13.47
N PRO A 249 -9.03 1.25 -13.78
CA PRO A 249 -8.56 2.45 -13.06
C PRO A 249 -9.56 3.63 -13.11
N ASP A 250 -10.41 3.69 -14.14
CA ASP A 250 -11.47 4.69 -14.29
C ASP A 250 -12.76 4.34 -13.52
N GLY A 251 -12.86 3.13 -12.95
CA GLY A 251 -14.02 2.62 -12.23
C GLY A 251 -15.21 2.25 -13.12
N GLY A 252 -15.08 2.36 -14.44
CA GLY A 252 -16.17 2.13 -15.39
C GLY A 252 -16.41 0.66 -15.72
N THR A 253 -15.42 -0.19 -15.48
CA THR A 253 -15.42 -1.60 -15.92
C THR A 253 -14.89 -2.51 -14.81
N ILE A 254 -15.44 -3.72 -14.74
CA ILE A 254 -14.91 -4.82 -13.93
C ILE A 254 -14.51 -5.94 -14.87
N ALA A 255 -13.23 -6.31 -14.87
CA ALA A 255 -12.73 -7.54 -15.47
C ALA A 255 -12.86 -8.69 -14.47
N PHE A 256 -13.15 -9.89 -14.94
CA PHE A 256 -13.28 -11.07 -14.08
C PHE A 256 -13.15 -12.35 -14.89
N ALA A 257 -12.95 -13.47 -14.19
CA ALA A 257 -12.92 -14.78 -14.81
C ALA A 257 -14.31 -15.42 -14.74
N SER A 258 -14.81 -15.96 -15.85
CA SER A 258 -16.11 -16.64 -15.91
C SER A 258 -16.02 -17.94 -16.70
N SER A 259 -16.60 -19.01 -16.16
CA SER A 259 -16.75 -20.30 -16.83
C SER A 259 -18.12 -20.48 -17.51
N ILE A 260 -18.87 -19.39 -17.74
CA ILE A 260 -20.21 -19.43 -18.36
C ILE A 260 -20.20 -20.05 -19.77
N SER A 261 -19.05 -20.05 -20.45
CA SER A 261 -18.87 -20.64 -21.78
C SER A 261 -18.13 -21.99 -21.79
N GLY A 262 -18.03 -22.66 -20.63
CA GLY A 262 -17.35 -23.94 -20.47
C GLY A 262 -16.04 -23.79 -19.70
N SER A 263 -14.93 -23.52 -20.39
CA SER A 263 -13.66 -23.15 -19.76
C SER A 263 -13.71 -21.73 -19.18
N SER A 264 -12.89 -21.44 -18.18
CA SER A 264 -12.79 -20.08 -17.62
C SER A 264 -12.16 -19.15 -18.64
N ASN A 265 -12.81 -18.03 -18.94
CA ASN A 265 -12.27 -16.96 -19.76
C ASN A 265 -12.37 -15.61 -19.06
N ILE A 266 -11.64 -14.61 -19.56
CA ILE A 266 -11.76 -13.24 -19.06
C ILE A 266 -12.99 -12.59 -19.69
N TYR A 267 -13.81 -11.98 -18.84
CA TYR A 267 -14.96 -11.18 -19.20
C TYR A 267 -14.83 -9.78 -18.62
N THR A 268 -15.51 -8.82 -19.22
CA THR A 268 -15.68 -7.46 -18.71
C THR A 268 -17.16 -7.12 -18.56
N MET A 269 -17.50 -6.27 -17.60
CA MET A 269 -18.86 -5.74 -17.44
C MET A 269 -18.85 -4.36 -16.78
N LEU A 270 -19.98 -3.65 -16.86
CA LEU A 270 -20.20 -2.46 -16.04
C LEU A 270 -20.41 -2.87 -14.57
N PRO A 271 -20.05 -2.03 -13.58
CA PRO A 271 -20.37 -2.23 -12.15
C PRO A 271 -21.86 -2.42 -11.85
N SER A 272 -22.73 -2.03 -12.79
CA SER A 272 -24.17 -2.29 -12.71
C SER A 272 -24.54 -3.77 -12.89
N GLY A 273 -23.64 -4.62 -13.38
CA GLY A 273 -23.87 -6.00 -13.82
C GLY A 273 -24.32 -6.12 -15.30
N LYS A 274 -24.32 -5.02 -16.05
CA LYS A 274 -24.75 -4.96 -17.45
C LYS A 274 -23.57 -4.98 -18.42
N LYS A 275 -23.86 -5.20 -19.71
CA LYS A 275 -22.88 -5.20 -20.82
C LYS A 275 -21.73 -6.19 -20.57
N MET A 276 -22.08 -7.42 -20.23
CA MET A 276 -21.08 -8.48 -20.06
C MET A 276 -20.52 -8.86 -21.44
N ASN A 277 -19.21 -8.73 -21.61
CA ASN A 277 -18.49 -9.03 -22.84
C ASN A 277 -17.41 -10.09 -22.55
N ARG A 278 -17.31 -11.11 -23.41
CA ARG A 278 -16.23 -12.09 -23.37
C ARG A 278 -14.98 -11.48 -24.04
N VAL A 279 -13.88 -11.39 -23.30
CA VAL A 279 -12.61 -10.80 -23.77
C VAL A 279 -11.68 -11.87 -24.32
N THR A 280 -11.63 -13.06 -23.70
CA THR A 280 -10.85 -14.19 -24.24
C THR A 280 -11.76 -15.32 -24.71
N THR A 281 -11.40 -15.94 -25.84
CA THR A 281 -12.27 -16.92 -26.55
C THR A 281 -11.66 -18.31 -26.70
N ASN A 282 -10.55 -18.57 -26.02
CA ASN A 282 -9.81 -19.82 -26.15
C ASN A 282 -10.35 -20.91 -25.20
N TYR A 283 -9.97 -22.16 -25.44
CA TYR A 283 -10.42 -23.34 -24.66
C TYR A 283 -9.64 -23.59 -23.36
N ASN A 284 -8.52 -22.91 -23.15
CA ASN A 284 -7.74 -23.01 -21.91
C ASN A 284 -8.34 -22.11 -20.83
N ILE A 285 -7.92 -22.34 -19.58
CA ILE A 285 -8.31 -21.53 -18.43
C ILE A 285 -7.59 -20.18 -18.49
N ASP A 286 -8.37 -19.10 -18.42
CA ASP A 286 -7.89 -17.75 -18.13
C ASP A 286 -8.54 -17.22 -16.85
N ILE A 287 -7.73 -16.70 -15.93
CA ILE A 287 -8.14 -16.23 -14.60
C ILE A 287 -7.30 -15.03 -14.11
N SER A 288 -7.67 -14.47 -12.96
CA SER A 288 -6.88 -13.48 -12.22
C SER A 288 -6.47 -12.24 -13.05
N PRO A 289 -7.42 -11.53 -13.71
CA PRO A 289 -7.10 -10.33 -14.45
C PRO A 289 -6.68 -9.19 -13.51
N ALA A 290 -5.72 -8.37 -13.93
CA ALA A 290 -5.35 -7.09 -13.33
C ALA A 290 -5.13 -6.04 -14.43
N TRP A 291 -5.58 -4.81 -14.17
CA TRP A 291 -5.50 -3.72 -15.13
C TRP A 291 -4.17 -2.98 -15.03
N SER A 292 -3.63 -2.61 -16.19
CA SER A 292 -2.64 -1.52 -16.26
C SER A 292 -3.23 -0.21 -15.73
N PRO A 293 -2.42 0.71 -15.19
CA PRO A 293 -2.93 1.98 -14.64
C PRO A 293 -3.55 2.90 -15.69
N GLY A 294 -3.21 2.74 -16.97
CA GLY A 294 -3.85 3.43 -18.09
C GLY A 294 -5.22 2.87 -18.49
N GLY A 295 -5.56 1.65 -18.04
CA GLY A 295 -6.79 0.96 -18.40
C GLY A 295 -6.83 0.41 -19.83
N ASP A 296 -5.73 0.49 -20.57
CA ASP A 296 -5.61 0.05 -21.96
C ASP A 296 -5.10 -1.39 -22.10
N GLN A 297 -4.48 -1.93 -21.05
CA GLN A 297 -3.97 -3.31 -21.01
C GLN A 297 -4.45 -4.08 -19.78
N ILE A 298 -4.54 -5.41 -19.93
CA ILE A 298 -4.86 -6.37 -18.87
C ILE A 298 -3.75 -7.42 -18.82
N VAL A 299 -3.18 -7.65 -17.63
CA VAL A 299 -2.38 -8.85 -17.34
C VAL A 299 -3.29 -9.91 -16.71
N PHE A 300 -3.09 -11.18 -17.06
CA PHE A 300 -3.91 -12.28 -16.57
C PHE A 300 -3.13 -13.60 -16.63
N SER A 301 -3.62 -14.62 -15.94
CA SER A 301 -3.02 -15.95 -15.92
C SER A 301 -3.73 -16.86 -16.92
N SER A 302 -2.97 -17.65 -17.68
CA SER A 302 -3.50 -18.53 -18.73
C SER A 302 -2.77 -19.86 -18.81
N GLU A 303 -3.51 -20.94 -19.07
CA GLU A 303 -2.98 -22.29 -19.32
C GLU A 303 -2.58 -22.55 -20.79
N ARG A 304 -2.66 -21.54 -21.68
CA ARG A 304 -2.32 -21.67 -23.11
C ARG A 304 -0.91 -22.23 -23.39
N ALA A 305 -0.02 -22.20 -22.41
CA ALA A 305 1.36 -22.67 -22.51
C ALA A 305 1.64 -23.98 -21.73
N GLY A 306 0.59 -24.75 -21.39
CA GLY A 306 0.68 -26.05 -20.72
C GLY A 306 0.58 -25.99 -19.19
N GLY A 307 1.11 -24.93 -18.57
CA GLY A 307 0.87 -24.56 -17.17
C GLY A 307 0.34 -23.13 -17.06
N LEU A 308 0.04 -22.66 -15.84
CA LEU A 308 -0.36 -21.27 -15.62
C LEU A 308 0.84 -20.35 -15.85
N HIS A 309 0.71 -19.48 -16.85
CA HIS A 309 1.67 -18.43 -17.16
C HIS A 309 0.96 -17.08 -17.23
N LEU A 310 1.73 -16.01 -17.06
CA LEU A 310 1.19 -14.67 -17.20
C LEU A 310 1.22 -14.25 -18.66
N PHE A 311 0.10 -13.69 -19.10
CA PHE A 311 -0.08 -13.09 -20.41
C PHE A 311 -0.57 -11.66 -20.22
N LYS A 312 -0.32 -10.85 -21.24
CA LYS A 312 -0.84 -9.50 -21.36
C LYS A 312 -1.62 -9.37 -22.65
N MET A 313 -2.66 -8.55 -22.62
CA MET A 313 -3.47 -8.19 -23.80
C MET A 313 -3.94 -6.75 -23.72
N SER A 314 -4.35 -6.20 -24.86
CA SER A 314 -5.12 -4.96 -24.93
C SER A 314 -6.48 -5.16 -24.23
N SER A 315 -7.07 -4.11 -23.67
CA SER A 315 -8.32 -4.20 -22.89
C SER A 315 -9.53 -4.67 -23.70
N ASN A 316 -9.46 -4.60 -25.02
CA ASN A 316 -10.42 -5.16 -25.98
C ASN A 316 -10.21 -6.66 -26.26
N GLY A 317 -9.13 -7.28 -25.75
CA GLY A 317 -8.80 -8.70 -25.94
C GLY A 317 -7.80 -9.00 -27.07
N GLU A 318 -7.29 -7.97 -27.76
CA GLU A 318 -6.30 -8.11 -28.83
C GLU A 318 -4.86 -8.14 -28.29
N ASP A 319 -3.88 -8.34 -29.18
CA ASP A 319 -2.44 -8.25 -28.89
C ASP A 319 -1.95 -9.12 -27.73
N ILE A 320 -2.51 -10.33 -27.61
CA ILE A 320 -2.14 -11.28 -26.56
C ILE A 320 -0.66 -11.68 -26.71
N SER A 321 0.12 -11.47 -25.65
CA SER A 321 1.53 -11.86 -25.56
C SER A 321 1.83 -12.51 -24.21
N ARG A 322 2.77 -13.46 -24.19
CA ARG A 322 3.20 -14.17 -22.97
C ARG A 322 4.30 -13.39 -22.27
N LEU A 323 4.22 -13.27 -20.94
CA LEU A 323 5.21 -12.58 -20.10
C LEU A 323 6.15 -13.54 -19.36
N THR A 324 5.65 -14.68 -18.86
CA THR A 324 6.48 -15.62 -18.08
C THR A 324 6.78 -16.91 -18.83
N PHE A 325 8.05 -17.30 -18.89
CA PHE A 325 8.54 -18.47 -19.63
C PHE A 325 9.18 -19.55 -18.75
N VAL A 326 9.35 -19.27 -17.45
CA VAL A 326 9.97 -20.15 -16.45
C VAL A 326 8.94 -20.46 -15.35
N GLY A 327 9.08 -21.62 -14.71
CA GLY A 327 8.14 -22.14 -13.72
C GLY A 327 6.91 -22.80 -14.38
N TYR A 328 6.11 -23.52 -13.59
CA TYR A 328 4.92 -24.23 -14.09
C TYR A 328 3.60 -23.60 -13.62
N GLN A 329 3.64 -22.77 -12.57
CA GLN A 329 2.47 -22.04 -12.07
C GLN A 329 2.87 -20.62 -11.69
N ASN A 330 2.58 -19.67 -12.56
CA ASN A 330 2.70 -18.22 -12.33
C ASN A 330 1.30 -17.62 -12.43
N ASP A 331 0.83 -17.02 -11.33
CA ASP A 331 -0.55 -16.55 -11.19
C ASP A 331 -0.61 -15.33 -10.28
N MET A 332 -1.83 -14.81 -10.08
CA MET A 332 -2.16 -13.73 -9.15
C MET A 332 -1.37 -12.45 -9.45
N PRO A 333 -1.35 -11.98 -10.72
CA PRO A 333 -0.62 -10.77 -11.04
C PRO A 333 -1.32 -9.55 -10.44
N ASP A 334 -0.53 -8.54 -10.07
CA ASP A 334 -1.00 -7.19 -9.82
C ASP A 334 -0.07 -6.19 -10.52
N TRP A 335 -0.66 -5.16 -11.13
CA TRP A 335 0.08 -4.16 -11.90
C TRP A 335 0.33 -2.94 -11.02
N SER A 336 1.59 -2.51 -10.94
CA SER A 336 1.97 -1.31 -10.20
C SER A 336 1.11 -0.10 -10.63
N PRO A 337 0.48 0.63 -9.69
CA PRO A 337 -0.31 1.82 -10.01
C PRO A 337 0.47 2.93 -10.72
N ILE A 338 1.81 2.92 -10.62
CA ILE A 338 2.69 3.85 -11.36
C ILE A 338 3.15 3.29 -12.72
N GLY A 339 2.77 2.04 -13.05
CA GLY A 339 2.89 1.43 -14.38
C GLY A 339 4.22 0.75 -14.69
N ASP A 340 5.16 0.75 -13.76
CA ASP A 340 6.56 0.39 -14.00
C ASP A 340 6.89 -1.09 -13.75
N LYS A 341 6.01 -1.84 -13.08
CA LYS A 341 6.22 -3.23 -12.65
C LYS A 341 4.93 -4.04 -12.61
N ILE A 342 5.09 -5.36 -12.66
CA ILE A 342 4.06 -6.36 -12.35
C ILE A 342 4.60 -7.26 -11.26
N VAL A 343 3.83 -7.46 -10.19
CA VAL A 343 4.13 -8.44 -9.12
C VAL A 343 3.24 -9.66 -9.31
N PHE A 344 3.72 -10.86 -8.97
CA PHE A 344 2.95 -12.09 -9.11
C PHE A 344 3.43 -13.19 -8.16
N ALA A 345 2.63 -14.24 -8.01
CA ALA A 345 3.01 -15.44 -7.28
C ALA A 345 3.48 -16.52 -8.27
N GLY A 346 4.70 -17.03 -8.08
CA GLY A 346 5.29 -18.11 -8.86
C GLY A 346 5.55 -19.32 -7.98
N ARG A 347 5.17 -20.51 -8.43
CA ARG A 347 5.46 -21.76 -7.71
C ARG A 347 6.81 -22.30 -8.12
N ASP A 348 7.70 -22.41 -7.14
CA ASP A 348 9.02 -23.00 -7.28
C ASP A 348 9.26 -24.01 -6.16
N MET A 349 9.73 -25.22 -6.50
CA MET A 349 10.03 -26.29 -5.54
C MET A 349 8.91 -26.65 -4.53
N GLY A 350 7.64 -26.44 -4.92
CA GLY A 350 6.46 -26.90 -4.17
C GLY A 350 5.70 -25.81 -3.41
N THR A 351 6.32 -24.66 -3.16
CA THR A 351 5.71 -23.48 -2.50
C THR A 351 5.61 -22.30 -3.45
N PHE A 352 4.69 -21.37 -3.19
CA PHE A 352 4.65 -20.10 -3.92
C PHE A 352 5.62 -19.10 -3.32
N ASP A 353 6.24 -18.31 -4.19
CA ASP A 353 7.01 -17.14 -3.84
C ASP A 353 6.53 -15.93 -4.63
N ILE A 354 6.82 -14.74 -4.11
CA ILE A 354 6.50 -13.48 -4.77
C ILE A 354 7.64 -13.12 -5.72
N PHE A 355 7.28 -12.79 -6.95
CA PHE A 355 8.17 -12.31 -7.99
C PHE A 355 7.70 -10.94 -8.50
N ILE A 356 8.62 -10.18 -9.05
CA ILE A 356 8.36 -8.89 -9.70
C ILE A 356 9.06 -8.85 -11.05
N MET A 357 8.49 -8.16 -12.04
CA MET A 357 9.06 -8.02 -13.38
C MET A 357 8.66 -6.69 -14.01
N ASN A 358 9.31 -6.32 -15.11
CA ASN A 358 8.86 -5.23 -15.96
C ASN A 358 7.55 -5.60 -16.70
N PRO A 359 6.73 -4.63 -17.12
CA PRO A 359 5.49 -4.88 -17.86
C PRO A 359 5.62 -5.59 -19.22
N ASP A 360 6.84 -5.69 -19.74
CA ASP A 360 7.17 -6.45 -20.96
C ASP A 360 7.62 -7.89 -20.67
N GLY A 361 7.67 -8.29 -19.40
CA GLY A 361 8.13 -9.61 -18.95
C GLY A 361 9.63 -9.71 -18.68
N SER A 362 10.41 -8.65 -18.93
CA SER A 362 11.84 -8.61 -18.64
C SER A 362 12.13 -8.38 -17.14
N ASN A 363 13.39 -8.57 -16.73
CA ASN A 363 13.87 -8.31 -15.37
C ASN A 363 13.05 -9.01 -14.26
N ILE A 364 12.72 -10.28 -14.45
CA ILE A 364 12.09 -11.09 -13.39
C ILE A 364 13.05 -11.20 -12.20
N GLN A 365 12.56 -10.84 -11.02
CA GLN A 365 13.25 -10.93 -9.73
C GLN A 365 12.36 -11.65 -8.72
N ARG A 366 12.98 -12.48 -7.88
CA ARG A 366 12.31 -13.18 -6.79
C ARG A 366 12.44 -12.36 -5.50
N LEU A 367 11.32 -12.04 -4.86
CA LEU A 367 11.25 -11.20 -3.66
C LEU A 367 11.15 -12.01 -2.36
N THR A 368 10.63 -13.24 -2.42
CA THR A 368 10.59 -14.15 -1.26
C THR A 368 11.27 -15.48 -1.60
N ILE A 369 11.97 -16.06 -0.63
CA ILE A 369 12.64 -17.35 -0.81
C ILE A 369 12.69 -18.13 0.51
N GLY A 370 12.44 -19.44 0.42
CA GLY A 370 12.68 -20.39 1.52
C GLY A 370 11.82 -20.19 2.78
N THR A 371 10.73 -19.43 2.70
CA THR A 371 9.92 -19.06 3.88
C THR A 371 8.42 -19.21 3.61
N GLY A 372 7.88 -20.39 3.90
CA GLY A 372 6.46 -20.70 3.72
C GLY A 372 5.99 -20.60 2.26
N SER A 373 4.66 -20.61 2.06
CA SER A 373 4.03 -20.26 0.78
C SER A 373 3.62 -18.79 0.84
N ASN A 374 3.99 -18.01 -0.18
CA ASN A 374 3.74 -16.58 -0.30
C ASN A 374 2.89 -16.32 -1.54
N GLU A 375 1.70 -15.77 -1.36
CA GLU A 375 0.65 -15.71 -2.40
C GLU A 375 -0.11 -14.39 -2.37
N HIS A 376 -0.77 -14.07 -3.49
CA HIS A 376 -1.64 -12.90 -3.67
C HIS A 376 -0.95 -11.56 -3.35
N PRO A 377 0.14 -11.20 -4.05
CA PRO A 377 0.76 -9.90 -3.89
C PRO A 377 -0.11 -8.79 -4.48
N THR A 378 -0.21 -7.65 -3.79
CA THR A 378 -0.81 -6.41 -4.32
C THR A 378 0.00 -5.19 -3.92
N PHE A 379 0.16 -4.24 -4.84
CA PHE A 379 0.90 -3.01 -4.62
C PHE A 379 0.12 -2.02 -3.77
N SER A 380 0.85 -1.23 -2.98
CA SER A 380 0.31 0.02 -2.43
C SER A 380 0.00 1.03 -3.54
N PRO A 381 -0.86 2.03 -3.29
CA PRO A 381 -1.26 3.05 -4.28
C PRO A 381 -0.11 3.86 -4.90
N ASP A 382 1.04 3.87 -4.25
CA ASP A 382 2.26 4.55 -4.71
C ASP A 382 3.29 3.59 -5.34
N GLY A 383 2.98 2.28 -5.42
CA GLY A 383 3.84 1.24 -5.99
C GLY A 383 5.06 0.85 -5.13
N ARG A 384 5.25 1.44 -3.95
CA ARG A 384 6.49 1.26 -3.15
C ARG A 384 6.45 0.09 -2.18
N LEU A 385 5.26 -0.32 -1.77
CA LEU A 385 5.03 -1.43 -0.86
C LEU A 385 4.22 -2.51 -1.56
N ILE A 386 4.36 -3.74 -1.10
CA ILE A 386 3.60 -4.90 -1.54
C ILE A 386 3.00 -5.55 -0.30
N THR A 387 1.69 -5.78 -0.29
CA THR A 387 1.04 -6.66 0.69
C THR A 387 0.80 -8.04 0.09
N PHE A 388 0.95 -9.08 0.90
CA PHE A 388 0.80 -10.47 0.45
C PHE A 388 0.43 -11.39 1.62
N SER A 389 -0.07 -12.57 1.30
CA SER A 389 -0.34 -13.61 2.31
C SER A 389 0.85 -14.57 2.43
N SER A 390 1.20 -14.98 3.65
CA SER A 390 2.28 -15.94 3.88
C SER A 390 1.98 -16.92 5.00
N THR A 391 2.44 -18.17 4.84
CA THR A 391 2.36 -19.23 5.87
C THR A 391 3.64 -19.41 6.68
N ARG A 392 4.63 -18.52 6.54
CA ARG A 392 5.98 -18.66 7.15
C ARG A 392 6.00 -18.82 8.67
N ASP A 393 4.96 -18.35 9.37
CA ASP A 393 4.82 -18.44 10.83
C ASP A 393 3.85 -19.56 11.29
N GLY A 394 3.71 -20.62 10.50
CA GLY A 394 2.87 -21.79 10.85
C GLY A 394 1.37 -21.62 10.56
N GLY A 395 0.94 -20.45 10.09
CA GLY A 395 -0.42 -20.18 9.64
C GLY A 395 -0.46 -18.98 8.72
N ALA A 396 -1.49 -18.89 7.87
CA ALA A 396 -1.63 -17.78 6.92
C ALA A 396 -1.78 -16.44 7.65
N ALA A 397 -0.97 -15.45 7.31
CA ALA A 397 -1.07 -14.08 7.80
C ALA A 397 -0.77 -13.09 6.67
N ILE A 398 -1.11 -11.82 6.90
CA ILE A 398 -0.84 -10.74 5.96
C ILE A 398 0.48 -10.07 6.33
N TYR A 399 1.30 -9.87 5.32
CA TYR A 399 2.61 -9.25 5.38
C TYR A 399 2.67 -8.04 4.45
N ILE A 400 3.50 -7.07 4.80
CA ILE A 400 3.94 -5.98 3.92
C ILE A 400 5.44 -6.10 3.70
N MET A 401 5.91 -5.76 2.52
CA MET A 401 7.33 -5.56 2.21
C MET A 401 7.50 -4.35 1.29
N ARG A 402 8.75 -3.92 1.10
CA ARG A 402 9.10 -2.98 0.03
C ARG A 402 9.03 -3.67 -1.34
N SER A 403 8.87 -2.90 -2.41
CA SER A 403 8.84 -3.43 -3.78
C SER A 403 10.14 -4.12 -4.22
N ASP A 404 11.26 -3.85 -3.52
CA ASP A 404 12.54 -4.53 -3.66
C ASP A 404 12.63 -5.87 -2.88
N GLY A 405 11.58 -6.26 -2.15
CA GLY A 405 11.51 -7.50 -1.37
C GLY A 405 12.03 -7.40 0.07
N SER A 406 12.61 -6.26 0.46
CA SER A 406 13.12 -6.03 1.81
C SER A 406 12.02 -5.63 2.80
N ASN A 407 12.38 -5.55 4.10
CA ASN A 407 11.49 -5.09 5.18
C ASN A 407 10.18 -5.91 5.34
N GLN A 408 10.23 -7.22 5.08
CA GLN A 408 9.06 -8.08 5.19
C GLN A 408 8.55 -8.15 6.63
N THR A 409 7.38 -7.57 6.88
CA THR A 409 6.81 -7.38 8.21
C THR A 409 5.40 -7.94 8.27
N ARG A 410 5.11 -8.76 9.27
CA ARG A 410 3.76 -9.27 9.52
C ARG A 410 2.87 -8.16 10.10
N ILE A 411 1.69 -7.96 9.54
CA ILE A 411 0.73 -6.93 10.01
C ILE A 411 -0.57 -7.51 10.57
N SER A 412 -0.93 -8.76 10.25
CA SER A 412 -2.13 -9.39 10.82
C SER A 412 -1.82 -10.40 11.92
N LYS A 413 -2.77 -10.57 12.84
CA LYS A 413 -2.68 -11.56 13.94
C LYS A 413 -2.76 -13.03 13.48
N GLY A 414 -2.90 -13.29 12.17
CA GLY A 414 -3.08 -14.62 11.59
C GLY A 414 -4.44 -14.81 10.91
N ASN A 415 -4.64 -15.98 10.31
CA ASN A 415 -5.80 -16.38 9.48
C ASN A 415 -6.15 -15.44 8.32
N GLY A 416 -5.17 -14.69 7.81
CA GLY A 416 -5.38 -13.75 6.71
C GLY A 416 -4.89 -14.31 5.38
N LEU A 417 -5.73 -14.19 4.35
CA LEU A 417 -5.46 -14.61 2.97
C LEU A 417 -5.92 -13.53 2.00
N LEU A 418 -5.47 -13.61 0.74
CA LEU A 418 -6.03 -12.81 -0.37
C LEU A 418 -6.08 -11.30 -0.07
N PRO A 419 -4.97 -10.66 0.36
CA PRO A 419 -5.01 -9.24 0.63
C PRO A 419 -5.22 -8.45 -0.66
N ALA A 420 -5.90 -7.30 -0.55
CA ALA A 420 -5.94 -6.29 -1.59
C ALA A 420 -5.75 -4.91 -0.98
N TRP A 421 -4.73 -4.21 -1.45
CA TRP A 421 -4.46 -2.84 -1.03
C TRP A 421 -5.47 -1.88 -1.67
N GLY A 422 -6.11 -1.06 -0.85
CA GLY A 422 -7.05 -0.05 -1.32
C GLY A 422 -6.34 1.20 -1.85
N PRO A 423 -7.05 2.08 -2.56
CA PRO A 423 -6.49 3.31 -3.10
C PRO A 423 -6.03 4.25 -1.99
N LYS A 424 -5.33 5.30 -2.38
CA LYS A 424 -4.90 6.36 -1.45
C LYS A 424 -6.12 6.97 -0.76
N ALA A 425 -6.02 7.17 0.55
CA ALA A 425 -7.02 7.88 1.33
C ALA A 425 -6.47 9.27 1.69
N ASP A 426 -7.25 10.32 1.41
CA ASP A 426 -6.85 11.72 1.65
C ASP A 426 -7.02 12.18 3.12
#